data_AF-X1R1X1-F1
#
_entry.id   AF-X1R1X1-F1
#
_cell.length_a   1.000
_cell.length_b   1.000
_cell.length_c   1.000
_cell.angle_alpha   90.00
_cell.angle_beta   90.00
_cell.angle_gamma   90.00
#
_symmetry.space_group_name_H-M   'P 1'
#
loop_
_entity.id
_entity.type
_entity.pdbx_description
1 polymer ?
#
loop_
_entity_poly.entity_id
_entity_poly.type
_entity_poly.pdbx_seq_one_letter_code
_entity_poly.pdbx_strand_id
1 'polypeptide(L)'
;IGIDGVRINPGNIGGQERVGEIVEKAKRKKVAIRIGINSGSIDKKILKKNNGNIVNSMVESALENVRLLESLKFNNFKISAKASSVLDTINVYELVSNKVDYPLHLGVTEAGPRFRGGIKSSVGIGILLSKGIGDTIRVSLTGKSIDEVKAAYIILNSLGLRRVGVDIISCLIISSIFFKTLNPSGKKE
;
A
#
# COMPACT_ATOMS: atom_id res chain seq x y z
N ILE A 1 -23.79 -13.29 8.98
CA ILE A 1 -22.67 -12.47 9.48
C ILE A 1 -22.62 -11.16 8.69
N GLY A 2 -22.75 -10.02 9.36
CA GLY A 2 -22.60 -8.67 8.79
C GLY A 2 -21.15 -8.22 8.94
N ILE A 3 -20.48 -7.94 7.83
CA ILE A 3 -19.10 -7.43 7.77
C ILE A 3 -19.13 -6.04 7.13
N ASP A 4 -18.25 -5.13 7.55
CA ASP A 4 -18.25 -3.74 7.06
C ASP A 4 -17.46 -3.54 5.77
N GLY A 5 -16.58 -4.49 5.45
CA GLY A 5 -15.78 -4.46 4.22
C GLY A 5 -15.28 -5.82 3.79
N VAL A 6 -15.04 -5.96 2.49
CA VAL A 6 -14.41 -7.15 1.90
C VAL A 6 -13.16 -6.76 1.12
N ARG A 7 -12.06 -7.49 1.32
CA ARG A 7 -10.87 -7.36 0.47
C ARG A 7 -10.92 -8.41 -0.62
N ILE A 8 -10.73 -7.97 -1.86
CA ILE A 8 -10.67 -8.85 -3.03
C ILE A 8 -9.40 -8.58 -3.84
N ASN A 9 -8.97 -9.57 -4.62
CA ASN A 9 -8.07 -9.36 -5.75
C ASN A 9 -8.80 -9.87 -6.99
N PRO A 10 -9.43 -8.99 -7.80
CA PRO A 10 -10.29 -9.44 -8.89
C PRO A 10 -9.54 -10.25 -9.95
N GLY A 11 -8.23 -10.02 -10.12
CA GLY A 11 -7.37 -10.84 -10.99
C GLY A 11 -7.33 -12.34 -10.66
N ASN A 12 -7.66 -12.72 -9.41
CA ASN A 12 -7.59 -14.12 -8.94
C ASN A 12 -8.96 -14.73 -8.56
N ILE A 13 -10.05 -13.98 -8.66
CA ILE A 13 -11.38 -14.41 -8.16
C ILE A 13 -12.18 -15.22 -9.19
N GLY A 14 -11.74 -15.22 -10.44
CA GLY A 14 -12.36 -16.03 -11.52
C GLY A 14 -13.25 -15.22 -12.44
N GLY A 15 -12.80 -14.02 -12.82
CA GLY A 15 -13.38 -13.24 -13.91
C GLY A 15 -14.46 -12.24 -13.51
N GLN A 16 -14.91 -11.49 -14.51
CA GLN A 16 -15.84 -10.37 -14.37
C GLN A 16 -17.21 -10.78 -13.79
N GLU A 17 -17.71 -11.96 -14.13
CA GLU A 17 -18.99 -12.47 -13.62
C GLU A 17 -19.01 -12.60 -12.10
N ARG A 18 -18.01 -13.29 -11.52
CA ARG A 18 -17.88 -13.45 -10.06
C ARG A 18 -17.65 -12.12 -9.35
N VAL A 19 -16.91 -11.20 -9.97
CA VAL A 19 -16.74 -9.85 -9.43
C VAL A 19 -18.08 -9.12 -9.41
N GLY A 20 -18.89 -9.27 -10.46
CA GLY A 20 -20.25 -8.76 -10.54
C GLY A 20 -21.14 -9.25 -9.41
N GLU A 21 -21.14 -10.56 -9.12
CA GLU A 21 -21.89 -11.14 -8.00
C GLU A 21 -21.47 -10.56 -6.63
N ILE A 22 -20.17 -10.40 -6.41
CA ILE A 22 -19.63 -9.79 -5.20
C ILE A 22 -20.07 -8.34 -5.09
N VAL A 23 -19.99 -7.57 -6.18
CA VAL A 23 -20.40 -6.16 -6.23
C VAL A 23 -21.89 -6.01 -5.95
N GLU A 24 -22.76 -6.82 -6.55
CA GLU A 24 -24.20 -6.76 -6.30
C GLU A 24 -24.53 -7.06 -4.84
N LYS A 25 -23.85 -8.04 -4.25
CA LYS A 25 -24.01 -8.34 -2.83
C LYS A 25 -23.48 -7.22 -1.94
N ALA A 26 -22.35 -6.59 -2.30
CA ALA A 26 -21.76 -5.47 -1.59
C ALA A 26 -22.68 -4.23 -1.64
N LYS A 27 -23.27 -3.91 -2.79
CA LYS A 27 -24.28 -2.84 -2.95
C LYS A 27 -25.47 -3.05 -2.03
N ARG A 28 -26.11 -4.23 -2.12
CA ARG A 28 -27.30 -4.57 -1.31
C ARG A 28 -27.03 -4.45 0.19
N LYS A 29 -25.81 -4.77 0.62
CA LYS A 29 -25.40 -4.72 2.03
C LYS A 29 -24.72 -3.42 2.44
N LYS A 30 -24.52 -2.47 1.52
CA LYS A 30 -23.75 -1.22 1.73
C LYS A 30 -22.35 -1.47 2.30
N VAL A 31 -21.69 -2.52 1.83
CA VAL A 31 -20.35 -2.95 2.28
C VAL A 31 -19.29 -2.38 1.34
N ALA A 32 -18.19 -1.87 1.89
CA ALA A 32 -17.09 -1.35 1.07
C ALA A 32 -16.20 -2.48 0.53
N ILE A 33 -15.65 -2.29 -0.67
CA ILE A 33 -14.67 -3.23 -1.24
C ILE A 33 -13.26 -2.63 -1.16
N ARG A 34 -12.26 -3.43 -0.80
CA ARG A 34 -10.85 -3.07 -1.01
C ARG A 34 -10.25 -3.93 -2.11
N ILE A 35 -9.85 -3.31 -3.22
CA ILE A 35 -9.01 -3.96 -4.23
C ILE A 35 -7.60 -4.09 -3.66
N GLY A 36 -7.02 -5.29 -3.68
CA GLY A 36 -5.67 -5.54 -3.19
C GLY A 36 -4.80 -6.23 -4.22
N ILE A 37 -3.95 -5.45 -4.88
CA ILE A 37 -3.01 -5.88 -5.91
C ILE A 37 -1.65 -6.13 -5.27
N ASN A 38 -1.00 -7.22 -5.67
CA ASN A 38 0.31 -7.62 -5.18
C ASN A 38 1.19 -8.03 -6.37
N SER A 39 2.46 -7.60 -6.38
CA SER A 39 3.45 -7.95 -7.41
C SER A 39 3.56 -9.46 -7.63
N GLY A 40 3.47 -10.26 -6.57
CA GLY A 40 3.59 -11.72 -6.64
C GLY A 40 2.43 -12.43 -7.35
N SER A 41 1.33 -11.73 -7.61
CA SER A 41 0.13 -12.28 -8.26
C SER A 41 -0.31 -11.50 -9.49
N ILE A 42 0.61 -10.78 -10.14
CA ILE A 42 0.30 -10.03 -11.37
C ILE A 42 0.08 -11.00 -12.53
N ASP A 43 -0.94 -10.70 -13.35
CA ASP A 43 -1.22 -11.47 -14.56
C ASP A 43 -0.02 -11.41 -15.52
N LYS A 44 0.45 -12.59 -15.94
CA LYS A 44 1.56 -12.75 -16.90
C LYS A 44 1.31 -12.01 -18.21
N LYS A 45 0.05 -11.86 -18.64
CA LYS A 45 -0.32 -11.10 -19.85
C LYS A 45 -0.03 -9.62 -19.68
N ILE A 46 -0.43 -9.04 -18.55
CA ILE A 46 -0.16 -7.63 -18.22
C ILE A 46 1.36 -7.42 -18.10
N LEU A 47 2.06 -8.34 -17.44
CA LEU A 47 3.52 -8.27 -17.31
C LEU A 47 4.22 -8.31 -18.67
N LYS A 48 3.80 -9.21 -19.56
CA LYS A 48 4.35 -9.31 -20.92
C LYS A 48 4.05 -8.04 -21.74
N LYS A 49 2.84 -7.48 -21.62
CA LYS A 49 2.44 -6.24 -22.29
C LYS A 49 3.32 -5.05 -21.89
N ASN A 50 3.75 -4.99 -20.63
CA ASN A 50 4.63 -3.95 -20.09
C ASN A 50 6.12 -4.31 -20.16
N ASN A 51 6.52 -5.24 -21.03
CA ASN A 51 7.92 -5.65 -21.22
C ASN A 51 8.61 -6.11 -19.92
N GLY A 52 7.87 -6.70 -18.98
CA GLY A 52 8.41 -7.13 -17.69
C GLY A 52 8.52 -6.03 -16.63
N ASN A 53 8.12 -4.79 -16.92
CA ASN A 53 8.12 -3.70 -15.94
C ASN A 53 7.02 -3.94 -14.89
N ILE A 54 7.42 -4.30 -13.67
CA ILE A 54 6.50 -4.64 -12.59
C ILE A 54 5.65 -3.45 -12.15
N VAL A 55 6.23 -2.25 -12.06
CA VAL A 55 5.53 -1.03 -11.61
C VAL A 55 4.41 -0.70 -12.58
N ASN A 56 4.72 -0.61 -13.87
CA ASN A 56 3.71 -0.31 -14.91
C ASN A 56 2.63 -1.39 -14.96
N SER A 57 3.01 -2.66 -14.79
CA SER A 57 2.06 -3.78 -14.77
C SER A 57 1.09 -3.70 -13.60
N MET A 58 1.58 -3.33 -12.41
CA MET A 58 0.75 -3.15 -11.23
C MET A 58 -0.20 -1.95 -11.36
N VAL A 59 0.28 -0.84 -11.93
CA VAL A 59 -0.53 0.34 -12.22
C VAL A 59 -1.64 -0.01 -13.21
N GLU A 60 -1.30 -0.69 -14.32
CA GLU A 60 -2.29 -1.13 -15.30
C GLU A 60 -3.34 -2.04 -14.68
N SER A 61 -2.92 -3.03 -13.89
CA SER A 61 -3.84 -3.90 -13.16
C SER A 61 -4.76 -3.09 -12.23
N ALA A 62 -4.25 -2.08 -11.53
CA ALA A 62 -5.08 -1.21 -10.68
C ALA A 62 -6.15 -0.49 -11.49
N LEU A 63 -5.79 0.08 -12.64
CA LEU A 63 -6.72 0.79 -13.51
C LEU A 63 -7.76 -0.13 -14.14
N GLU A 64 -7.39 -1.35 -14.54
CA GLU A 64 -8.34 -2.34 -15.05
C GLU A 64 -9.39 -2.71 -13.98
N ASN A 65 -8.95 -2.89 -12.74
CA ASN A 65 -9.85 -3.18 -11.62
C ASN A 65 -10.78 -2.00 -11.30
N VAL A 66 -10.27 -0.77 -11.37
CA VAL A 66 -11.08 0.46 -11.21
C VAL A 66 -12.15 0.52 -12.30
N ARG A 67 -11.77 0.40 -13.57
CA ARG A 67 -12.71 0.43 -14.71
C ARG A 67 -13.76 -0.67 -14.62
N LEU A 68 -13.38 -1.85 -14.15
CA LEU A 68 -14.30 -2.95 -13.91
C LEU A 68 -15.37 -2.56 -12.88
N LEU A 69 -14.97 -2.04 -11.70
CA LEU A 69 -15.94 -1.61 -10.68
C LEU A 69 -16.80 -0.42 -11.14
N GLU A 70 -16.23 0.52 -11.88
CA GLU A 70 -16.94 1.65 -12.48
C GLU A 70 -17.98 1.19 -13.50
N SER A 71 -17.65 0.22 -14.37
CA SER A 71 -18.59 -0.37 -15.32
C SER A 71 -19.76 -1.08 -14.63
N LEU A 72 -19.51 -1.62 -13.43
CA LEU A 72 -20.51 -2.20 -12.55
C LEU A 72 -21.24 -1.15 -11.70
N LYS A 73 -20.97 0.15 -11.91
CA LYS A 73 -21.54 1.29 -11.16
C LYS A 73 -21.34 1.16 -9.65
N PHE A 74 -20.14 0.76 -9.23
CA PHE A 74 -19.79 0.59 -7.83
C PHE A 74 -18.61 1.48 -7.43
N ASN A 75 -18.89 2.49 -6.61
CA ASN A 75 -17.90 3.51 -6.21
C ASN A 75 -17.48 3.40 -4.74
N ASN A 76 -18.11 2.52 -3.95
CA ASN A 76 -17.78 2.33 -2.53
C ASN A 76 -16.59 1.38 -2.37
N PHE A 77 -15.43 1.77 -2.90
CA PHE A 77 -14.22 0.97 -2.82
C PHE A 77 -12.97 1.81 -2.54
N LYS A 78 -11.90 1.11 -2.15
CA LYS A 78 -10.55 1.65 -1.99
C LYS A 78 -9.51 0.73 -2.60
N ILE A 79 -8.34 1.26 -2.91
CA ILE A 79 -7.29 0.56 -3.66
C ILE A 79 -6.08 0.34 -2.76
N SER A 80 -5.46 -0.83 -2.86
CA SER A 80 -4.13 -1.08 -2.33
C SER A 80 -3.31 -1.82 -3.38
N ALA A 81 -2.08 -1.37 -3.61
CA ALA A 81 -1.15 -1.96 -4.57
C ALA A 81 0.24 -2.03 -3.93
N LYS A 82 0.70 -3.22 -3.56
CA LYS A 82 1.94 -3.42 -2.80
C LYS A 82 2.91 -4.28 -3.61
N ALA A 83 4.07 -3.73 -3.92
CA ALA A 83 5.15 -4.45 -4.59
C ALA A 83 6.06 -5.14 -3.56
N SER A 84 7.02 -5.93 -4.05
CA SER A 84 7.98 -6.64 -3.19
C SER A 84 9.00 -5.69 -2.56
N SER A 85 9.39 -4.63 -3.28
CA SER A 85 10.29 -3.59 -2.79
C SER A 85 9.53 -2.34 -2.31
N VAL A 86 10.16 -1.58 -1.41
CA VAL A 86 9.60 -0.32 -0.90
C VAL A 86 9.51 0.73 -2.00
N LEU A 87 10.57 0.88 -2.80
CA LEU A 87 10.63 1.87 -3.87
C LEU A 87 9.62 1.59 -4.97
N ASP A 88 9.47 0.33 -5.39
CA ASP A 88 8.45 -0.04 -6.38
C ASP A 88 7.04 0.23 -5.84
N THR A 89 6.80 -0.05 -4.55
CA THR A 89 5.51 0.25 -3.91
C THR A 89 5.22 1.75 -3.95
N ILE A 90 6.22 2.59 -3.64
CA ILE A 90 6.08 4.05 -3.71
C ILE A 90 5.74 4.49 -5.13
N ASN A 91 6.52 4.03 -6.12
CA ASN A 91 6.31 4.38 -7.54
C ASN A 91 4.92 3.97 -8.04
N VAL A 92 4.43 2.79 -7.64
CA VAL A 92 3.08 2.34 -7.99
C VAL A 92 2.02 3.26 -7.39
N TYR A 93 2.10 3.59 -6.09
CA TYR A 93 1.10 4.47 -5.46
C TYR A 93 1.11 5.88 -6.05
N GLU A 94 2.28 6.45 -6.35
CA GLU A 94 2.38 7.76 -7.01
C GLU A 94 1.68 7.76 -8.37
N LEU A 95 1.98 6.77 -9.21
CA LEU A 95 1.37 6.65 -10.53
C LEU A 95 -0.14 6.37 -10.46
N VAL A 96 -0.60 5.58 -9.49
CA VAL A 96 -2.04 5.33 -9.29
C VAL A 96 -2.73 6.60 -8.80
N SER A 97 -2.19 7.31 -7.81
CA SER A 97 -2.78 8.52 -7.24
C SER A 97 -2.96 9.64 -8.28
N ASN A 98 -2.07 9.72 -9.27
CA ASN A 98 -2.16 10.69 -10.36
C ASN A 98 -3.22 10.33 -11.42
N LYS A 99 -3.79 9.13 -11.38
CA LYS A 99 -4.69 8.61 -12.41
C LYS A 99 -6.11 8.36 -11.92
N VAL A 100 -6.33 8.24 -10.62
CA VAL A 100 -7.64 7.93 -10.03
C VAL A 100 -7.86 8.70 -8.74
N ASP A 101 -9.12 9.07 -8.48
CA ASP A 101 -9.55 9.78 -7.27
C ASP A 101 -10.36 8.85 -6.35
N TYR A 102 -9.73 7.74 -5.94
CA TYR A 102 -10.31 6.78 -5.00
C TYR A 102 -9.38 6.60 -3.79
N PRO A 103 -9.92 6.31 -2.59
CA PRO A 103 -9.10 6.18 -1.40
C PRO A 103 -8.02 5.09 -1.54
N LEU A 104 -6.82 5.38 -1.08
CA LEU A 104 -5.65 4.52 -1.13
C LEU A 104 -5.34 3.97 0.26
N HIS A 105 -5.29 2.64 0.35
CA HIS A 105 -4.88 1.90 1.54
C HIS A 105 -3.41 1.51 1.48
N LEU A 106 -2.57 2.32 2.13
CA LEU A 106 -1.14 2.14 2.15
C LEU A 106 -0.69 1.00 3.04
N GLY A 107 0.49 0.49 2.71
CA GLY A 107 1.27 -0.37 3.58
C GLY A 107 2.35 -1.07 2.78
N VAL A 108 3.34 -1.59 3.49
CA VAL A 108 4.45 -2.36 2.90
C VAL A 108 4.19 -3.85 3.12
N THR A 109 4.54 -4.69 2.15
CA THR A 109 4.48 -6.15 2.32
C THR A 109 5.73 -6.67 3.03
N GLU A 110 5.57 -7.76 3.78
CA GLU A 110 6.67 -8.51 4.39
C GLU A 110 7.68 -7.59 5.10
N ALA A 111 7.19 -6.79 6.06
CA ALA A 111 8.07 -5.85 6.75
C ALA A 111 9.06 -6.58 7.66
N GLY A 112 8.66 -7.76 8.17
CA GLY A 112 9.48 -8.61 9.02
C GLY A 112 9.28 -8.33 10.51
N PRO A 113 10.24 -8.72 11.37
CA PRO A 113 10.15 -8.55 12.82
C PRO A 113 10.04 -7.08 13.23
N ARG A 114 9.48 -6.82 14.43
CA ARG A 114 9.12 -5.48 14.93
C ARG A 114 10.07 -4.34 14.56
N PHE A 115 11.36 -4.47 14.86
CA PHE A 115 12.33 -3.39 14.62
C PHE A 115 12.54 -3.12 13.12
N ARG A 116 12.95 -4.16 12.37
CA ARG A 116 13.20 -4.05 10.92
C ARG A 116 11.93 -3.70 10.14
N GLY A 117 10.81 -4.31 10.52
CA GLY A 117 9.51 -4.07 9.89
C GLY A 117 8.92 -2.71 10.21
N GLY A 118 9.14 -2.20 11.43
CA GLY A 118 8.82 -0.83 11.79
C GLY A 118 9.57 0.14 10.89
N ILE A 119 10.89 0.03 10.80
CA ILE A 119 11.73 0.91 9.96
C ILE A 119 11.31 0.82 8.49
N LYS A 120 11.21 -0.39 7.91
CA LYS A 120 10.84 -0.59 6.51
C LYS A 120 9.45 0.01 6.20
N SER A 121 8.50 -0.15 7.12
CA SER A 121 7.15 0.41 6.97
C SER A 121 7.16 1.93 7.10
N SER A 122 7.89 2.49 8.05
CA SER A 122 8.01 3.95 8.24
C SER A 122 8.61 4.63 7.01
N VAL A 123 9.61 4.04 6.38
CA VAL A 123 10.19 4.56 5.12
C VAL A 123 9.15 4.58 4.01
N GLY A 124 8.51 3.43 3.73
CA GLY A 124 7.57 3.34 2.61
C GLY A 124 6.30 4.16 2.79
N ILE A 125 5.66 4.04 3.96
CA ILE A 125 4.42 4.75 4.27
C ILE A 125 4.71 6.25 4.47
N GLY A 126 5.81 6.60 5.14
CA GLY A 126 6.16 7.98 5.44
C GLY A 126 6.41 8.83 4.19
N ILE A 127 7.10 8.28 3.18
CA ILE A 127 7.34 8.96 1.90
C ILE A 127 6.02 9.24 1.16
N LEU A 128 5.09 8.29 1.15
CA LEU A 128 3.80 8.49 0.48
C LEU A 128 2.94 9.51 1.21
N LEU A 129 2.86 9.41 2.53
CA LEU A 129 2.09 10.34 3.35
C LEU A 129 2.66 11.77 3.30
N SER A 130 3.98 11.95 3.23
CA SER A 130 4.58 13.28 3.10
C SER A 130 4.28 13.95 1.75
N LYS A 131 3.94 13.15 0.72
CA LYS A 131 3.44 13.60 -0.58
C LYS A 131 1.92 13.81 -0.61
N GLY A 132 1.22 13.64 0.51
CA GLY A 132 -0.24 13.72 0.58
C GLY A 132 -0.97 12.51 -0.01
N ILE A 133 -0.27 11.40 -0.23
CA ILE A 133 -0.85 10.18 -0.81
C ILE A 133 -1.22 9.23 0.33
N GLY A 134 -2.49 8.80 0.40
CA GLY A 134 -2.96 7.74 1.30
C GLY A 134 -4.02 8.19 2.31
N ASP A 135 -5.09 7.39 2.41
CA ASP A 135 -6.28 7.69 3.24
C ASP A 135 -6.38 6.78 4.45
N THR A 136 -5.78 5.60 4.36
CA THR A 136 -5.71 4.63 5.44
C THR A 136 -4.42 3.85 5.33
N ILE A 137 -3.81 3.51 6.47
CA ILE A 137 -2.55 2.78 6.50
C ILE A 137 -2.71 1.46 7.25
N ARG A 138 -1.84 0.50 6.91
CA ARG A 138 -1.56 -0.66 7.75
C ARG A 138 -0.07 -0.96 7.74
N VAL A 139 0.52 -1.02 8.94
CA VAL A 139 1.84 -1.59 9.17
C VAL A 139 1.68 -3.11 9.27
N SER A 140 2.56 -3.88 8.60
CA SER A 140 2.48 -5.35 8.60
C SER A 140 3.72 -5.93 9.30
N LEU A 141 3.62 -6.27 10.58
CA LEU A 141 4.75 -6.77 11.38
C LEU A 141 4.58 -8.26 11.69
N THR A 142 5.68 -9.00 11.76
CA THR A 142 5.67 -10.33 12.36
C THR A 142 5.51 -10.18 13.88
N GLY A 143 4.41 -10.67 14.45
CA GLY A 143 4.16 -10.64 15.89
C GLY A 143 2.73 -10.26 16.26
N LYS A 144 2.58 -9.46 17.33
CA LYS A 144 1.26 -9.08 17.86
C LYS A 144 0.68 -7.92 17.06
N SER A 145 -0.60 -7.98 16.70
CA SER A 145 -1.28 -6.93 15.94
C SER A 145 -1.29 -5.56 16.65
N ILE A 146 -1.21 -5.54 17.99
CA ILE A 146 -1.11 -4.29 18.75
C ILE A 146 0.16 -3.49 18.39
N ASP A 147 1.25 -4.15 17.98
CA ASP A 147 2.48 -3.48 17.58
C ASP A 147 2.31 -2.81 16.21
N GLU A 148 1.53 -3.41 15.31
CA GLU A 148 1.16 -2.80 14.02
C GLU A 148 0.42 -1.48 14.24
N VAL A 149 -0.55 -1.47 15.18
CA VAL A 149 -1.34 -0.29 15.53
C VAL A 149 -0.46 0.81 16.15
N LYS A 150 0.41 0.44 17.09
CA LYS A 150 1.35 1.40 17.71
C LYS A 150 2.28 2.02 16.66
N ALA A 151 2.88 1.21 15.80
CA ALA A 151 3.75 1.69 14.74
C ALA A 151 3.01 2.62 13.76
N ALA A 152 1.76 2.28 13.39
CA ALA A 152 0.94 3.12 12.52
C ALA A 152 0.69 4.50 13.12
N TYR A 153 0.32 4.58 14.41
CA TYR A 153 0.15 5.85 15.10
C TYR A 153 1.45 6.65 15.21
N ILE A 154 2.58 6.00 15.49
CA ILE A 154 3.87 6.68 15.56
C ILE A 154 4.22 7.29 14.19
N ILE A 155 4.05 6.56 13.08
CA ILE A 155 4.28 7.09 11.73
C ILE A 155 3.41 8.32 11.45
N LEU A 156 2.12 8.27 11.77
CA LEU A 156 1.20 9.40 11.58
C LEU A 156 1.56 10.59 12.47
N ASN A 157 1.94 10.33 13.73
CA ASN A 157 2.38 11.36 14.67
C ASN A 157 3.67 12.05 14.19
N SER A 158 4.66 11.29 13.69
CA SER A 158 5.93 11.84 13.18
C SER A 158 5.76 12.78 11.98
N LEU A 159 4.65 12.67 11.25
CA LEU A 159 4.31 13.56 10.14
C LEU A 159 3.28 14.65 10.54
N GLY A 160 2.86 14.68 11.81
CA GLY A 160 1.85 15.61 12.30
C GLY A 160 0.42 15.35 11.79
N LEU A 161 0.16 14.20 11.16
CA LEU A 161 -1.14 13.86 10.54
C LEU A 161 -2.17 13.38 11.57
N ARG A 162 -1.71 12.81 12.68
CA ARG A 162 -2.52 12.45 13.85
C ARG A 162 -1.71 12.74 15.10
N ARG A 163 -2.38 12.92 16.24
CA ARG A 163 -1.72 13.00 17.55
C ARG A 163 -2.42 12.02 18.48
N VAL A 164 -1.71 10.97 18.88
CA VAL A 164 -2.18 9.99 19.85
C VAL A 164 -1.09 9.75 20.89
N GLY A 165 -1.44 9.93 22.16
CA GLY A 165 -0.52 9.80 23.29
C GLY A 165 0.36 11.04 23.50
N VAL A 166 1.36 10.89 24.37
CA VAL A 166 2.36 11.92 24.66
C VAL A 166 3.52 11.74 23.67
N ASP A 167 3.88 12.83 22.99
CA ASP A 167 5.07 12.88 22.14
C ASP A 167 6.25 13.39 22.97
N ILE A 168 7.18 12.51 23.31
CA ILE A 168 8.35 12.84 24.13
C ILE A 168 9.51 13.17 23.19
N ILE A 169 9.79 14.45 23.04
CA ILE A 169 10.91 14.95 22.23
C ILE A 169 12.12 15.13 23.14
N SER A 170 13.08 14.22 23.04
CA SER A 170 14.37 14.32 23.74
C SER A 170 15.43 14.89 22.80
N CYS A 171 16.14 15.93 23.24
CA CYS A 171 17.31 16.44 22.53
C CYS A 171 18.45 15.41 22.58
N LEU A 172 19.04 15.07 21.44
CA LEU A 172 20.16 14.14 21.37
C LEU A 172 21.41 14.82 21.94
N ILE A 173 21.98 14.24 23.00
CA ILE A 173 23.31 14.60 23.49
C ILE A 173 24.31 14.16 22.40
N ILE A 174 25.01 15.13 21.80
CA ILE A 174 25.96 14.93 20.70
C ILE A 174 27.08 13.98 21.13
N SER A 175 27.16 12.79 20.51
CA SER A 175 28.40 12.01 20.35
C SER A 175 28.14 10.72 19.57
N SER A 176 29.00 10.43 18.59
CA SER A 176 29.12 9.18 17.82
C SER A 176 28.25 9.03 16.57
N ILE A 177 28.65 9.74 15.51
CA ILE A 177 28.17 9.53 14.14
C ILE A 177 28.93 8.34 13.52
N PHE A 178 28.21 7.31 13.09
CA PHE A 178 28.74 6.24 12.25
C PHE A 178 28.42 6.56 10.77
N PHE A 179 29.35 7.18 10.04
CA PHE A 179 29.25 7.31 8.58
C PHE A 179 29.98 6.15 7.91
N LYS A 180 29.22 5.22 7.32
CA LYS A 180 29.68 4.52 6.11
C LYS A 180 28.71 4.92 5.00
N THR A 181 29.11 5.91 4.22
CA THR A 181 28.40 6.38 3.03
C THR A 181 28.16 5.19 2.09
N LEU A 182 26.90 4.86 1.83
CA LEU A 182 26.50 3.94 0.77
C LEU A 182 26.54 4.70 -0.56
N ASN A 183 27.59 4.49 -1.35
CA ASN A 183 27.63 4.87 -2.75
C ASN A 183 27.77 3.58 -3.59
N PRO A 184 26.70 3.07 -4.24
CA PRO A 184 26.74 1.85 -5.04
C PRO A 184 26.92 2.18 -6.54
N SER A 185 27.86 3.05 -6.89
CA SER A 185 28.23 3.29 -8.28
C SER A 185 29.72 3.06 -8.48
N GLY A 186 30.07 1.80 -8.71
CA GLY A 186 31.31 1.48 -9.39
C GLY A 186 31.26 2.04 -10.82
N LYS A 187 32.05 3.07 -11.07
CA LYS A 187 32.56 3.34 -12.42
C LYS A 187 34.08 3.25 -12.33
N LYS A 188 34.60 2.25 -13.06
CA LYS A 188 35.99 2.21 -13.49
C LYS A 188 36.18 3.32 -14.52
N GLU A 189 37.18 4.16 -14.33
CA GLU A 189 38.08 4.65 -15.38
C GLU A 189 39.51 4.51 -14.86
#